data_AF-A0A8C3TH43-F1
#
_entry.id   AF-A0A8C3TH43-F1
#
_cell.length_a   1.000
_cell.length_b   1.000
_cell.length_c   1.000
_cell.angle_alpha   90.00
_cell.angle_beta   90.00
_cell.angle_gamma   90.00
#
_symmetry.space_group_name_H-M   'P 1'
#
loop_
_entity.id
_entity.type
_entity.pdbx_description
1 polymer ?
#
loop_
_entity_poly.entity_id
_entity_poly.type
_entity_poly.pdbx_seq_one_letter_code
_entity_poly.pdbx_strand_id
1 'polypeptide(L)'
;MAGPAASRELLDLRRRPGLEDILLINSKCSSKKATTLQTVKVPRSSVLDRVQSFLPQMAQANDELKRKMVTAPAHQFDIEHLDSETEKVIEMNVAVVELSDSDTDEELLTSEDDSESDEDDSGTDEVTVDNIKFPKQKGEKGKIEILDSKANE
;
A
#
# COMPACT_ATOMS: atom_id res chain seq x y z
N MET A 1 43.26 -19.46 5.18
CA MET A 1 42.09 -19.74 4.34
C MET A 1 41.98 -18.57 3.35
N ALA A 2 42.47 -18.75 2.13
CA ALA A 2 42.56 -17.68 1.13
C ALA A 2 41.22 -17.53 0.41
N GLY A 3 40.65 -16.32 0.41
CA GLY A 3 39.39 -16.02 -0.29
C GLY A 3 39.53 -16.14 -1.81
N PRO A 4 38.41 -16.33 -2.54
CA PRO A 4 38.43 -16.56 -3.97
C PRO A 4 39.02 -15.34 -4.70
N ALA A 5 39.95 -15.60 -5.61
CA ALA A 5 40.58 -14.58 -6.45
C ALA A 5 39.50 -13.89 -7.29
N ALA A 6 39.28 -12.59 -7.04
CA ALA A 6 38.37 -11.79 -7.84
C ALA A 6 38.85 -11.76 -9.30
N SER A 7 37.98 -12.15 -10.22
CA SER A 7 38.25 -12.20 -11.67
C SER A 7 38.43 -10.79 -12.23
N ARG A 8 39.66 -10.28 -12.18
CA ARG A 8 40.05 -8.97 -12.75
C ARG A 8 39.83 -8.89 -14.26
N GLU A 9 39.79 -10.03 -14.95
CA GLU A 9 39.48 -10.11 -16.39
C GLU A 9 38.06 -9.60 -16.73
N LEU A 10 37.08 -9.71 -15.82
CA LEU A 10 35.73 -9.18 -16.06
C LEU A 10 35.67 -7.65 -15.94
N LEU A 11 36.66 -7.04 -15.28
CA LEU A 11 36.83 -5.59 -15.20
C LEU A 11 37.67 -5.04 -16.36
N ASP A 12 38.31 -5.91 -17.14
CA ASP A 12 39.15 -5.51 -18.26
C ASP A 12 38.26 -5.27 -19.49
N LEU A 13 37.55 -4.14 -19.45
CA LEU A 13 36.84 -3.63 -20.59
C LEU A 13 37.88 -3.11 -21.59
N ARG A 14 38.22 -3.94 -22.58
CA ARG A 14 38.97 -3.49 -23.76
C ARG A 14 38.31 -2.21 -24.26
N ARG A 15 39.04 -1.08 -24.20
CA ARG A 15 38.55 0.21 -24.68
C ARG A 15 38.14 0.09 -26.13
N ARG A 16 36.84 -0.01 -26.38
CA ARG A 16 36.26 0.08 -27.72
C ARG A 16 36.00 1.56 -28.01
N PRO A 17 36.48 2.09 -29.15
CA PRO A 17 36.18 3.47 -29.55
C PRO A 17 34.67 3.71 -29.51
N GLY A 18 34.24 4.80 -28.88
CA GLY A 18 32.83 5.19 -28.76
C GLY A 18 32.09 4.66 -27.52
N LEU A 19 32.70 3.76 -26.73
CA LEU A 19 32.14 3.37 -25.42
C LEU A 19 32.14 4.56 -24.45
N GLU A 20 33.14 5.43 -24.55
CA GLU A 20 33.22 6.71 -23.85
C GLU A 20 32.08 7.69 -24.19
N ASP A 21 31.52 7.62 -25.40
CA ASP A 21 30.40 8.45 -25.83
C ASP A 21 29.07 7.87 -25.35
N ILE A 22 28.93 6.54 -25.37
CA ILE A 22 27.76 5.81 -24.85
C ILE A 22 27.65 5.97 -23.33
N LEU A 23 28.78 5.92 -22.62
CA LEU A 23 28.85 6.08 -21.17
C LEU A 23 28.98 7.55 -20.73
N LEU A 24 28.97 8.51 -21.67
CA LEU A 24 29.18 9.95 -21.44
C LEU A 24 30.42 10.28 -20.57
N ILE A 25 31.45 9.45 -20.62
CA ILE A 25 32.67 9.60 -19.81
C ILE A 25 33.45 10.85 -20.26
N ASN A 26 33.40 11.15 -21.56
CA ASN A 26 34.10 12.30 -22.16
C ASN A 26 33.11 13.33 -22.69
N SER A 27 32.09 13.71 -21.90
CA SER A 27 31.44 15.00 -22.19
C SER A 27 32.51 16.09 -22.05
N LYS A 28 32.87 16.75 -23.16
CA LYS A 28 33.82 17.87 -23.13
C LYS A 28 33.18 19.00 -22.34
N CYS A 29 33.36 18.99 -21.03
CA CYS A 29 32.99 20.08 -20.15
C CYS A 29 34.00 21.21 -20.42
N SER A 30 33.69 22.09 -21.37
CA SER A 30 34.48 23.29 -21.60
C SER A 30 34.41 24.16 -20.35
N SER A 31 35.57 24.44 -19.79
CA SER A 31 35.87 25.56 -18.88
C SER A 31 34.71 26.01 -17.98
N LYS A 32 34.61 25.44 -16.77
CA LYS A 32 34.02 26.10 -15.59
C LYS A 32 34.41 25.29 -14.36
N LYS A 33 34.87 26.01 -13.34
CA LYS A 33 35.36 25.59 -12.00
C LYS A 33 35.00 24.15 -11.61
N ALA A 34 35.99 23.41 -11.09
CA ALA A 34 35.80 22.14 -10.41
C ALA A 34 34.78 22.30 -9.27
N THR A 35 33.50 22.10 -9.56
CA THR A 35 32.49 21.91 -8.56
C THR A 35 32.70 20.48 -8.06
N THR A 36 33.17 20.34 -6.83
CA THR A 36 33.12 19.06 -6.10
C THR A 36 31.66 18.64 -6.05
N LEU A 37 31.26 17.75 -6.96
CA LEU A 37 29.93 17.13 -6.95
C LEU A 37 29.85 16.29 -5.67
N GLN A 38 29.27 16.89 -4.63
CA GLN A 38 29.18 16.30 -3.31
C GLN A 38 27.93 15.44 -3.28
N THR A 39 28.09 14.12 -3.28
CA THR A 39 26.98 13.20 -3.08
C THR A 39 26.58 13.23 -1.60
N VAL A 40 25.33 13.59 -1.31
CA VAL A 40 24.77 13.58 0.05
C VAL A 40 23.94 12.31 0.23
N LYS A 41 24.01 11.68 1.40
CA LYS A 41 23.12 10.56 1.74
C LYS A 41 21.69 11.08 1.87
N VAL A 42 20.75 10.39 1.23
CA VAL A 42 19.33 10.65 1.38
C VAL A 42 18.94 10.36 2.85
N PRO A 43 18.21 11.26 3.53
CA PRO A 43 17.67 11.02 4.85
C PRO A 43 16.75 9.80 4.90
N ARG A 44 16.68 9.15 6.05
CA ARG A 44 15.78 8.01 6.29
C ARG A 44 14.34 8.52 6.38
N SER A 45 13.36 7.77 5.86
CA SER A 45 11.97 8.22 5.90
C SER A 45 11.33 7.93 7.27
N SER A 46 10.59 8.92 7.77
CA SER A 46 9.84 8.83 9.03
C SER A 46 8.84 7.67 9.03
N VAL A 47 8.20 7.39 7.88
CA VAL A 47 7.30 6.26 7.72
C VAL A 47 8.02 4.92 7.89
N LEU A 48 9.21 4.76 7.31
CA LEU A 48 9.97 3.51 7.45
C LEU A 48 10.45 3.31 8.89
N ASP A 49 10.75 4.39 9.62
CA ASP A 49 11.11 4.32 11.04
C ASP A 49 9.92 3.89 11.91
N ARG A 50 8.70 4.39 11.62
CA ARG A 50 7.46 3.97 12.28
C ARG A 50 7.14 2.50 12.01
N VAL A 51 7.26 2.05 10.77
CA VAL A 51 7.05 0.62 10.42
C VAL A 51 8.08 -0.26 11.14
N GLN A 52 9.34 0.17 11.19
CA GLN A 52 10.39 -0.58 11.85
C GLN A 52 10.16 -0.72 13.36
N SER A 53 9.60 0.30 14.02
CA SER A 53 9.29 0.22 15.45
C SER A 53 7.99 -0.53 15.76
N PHE A 54 7.03 -0.53 14.83
CA PHE A 54 5.72 -1.14 15.01
C PHE A 54 5.70 -2.65 14.79
N LEU A 55 6.38 -3.14 13.74
CA LEU A 55 6.34 -4.57 13.39
C LEU A 55 6.79 -5.51 14.53
N PRO A 56 7.84 -5.20 15.31
CA PRO A 56 8.20 -6.01 16.48
C PRO A 56 7.10 -6.06 17.55
N GLN A 57 6.42 -4.95 17.80
CA GLN A 57 5.32 -4.87 18.78
C GLN A 57 4.11 -5.69 18.31
N MET A 58 3.76 -5.59 17.03
CA MET A 58 2.71 -6.40 16.42
C MET A 58 3.04 -7.89 16.51
N ALA A 59 4.28 -8.28 16.20
CA ALA A 59 4.71 -9.67 16.31
C ALA A 59 4.57 -10.19 17.75
N GLN A 60 5.03 -9.41 18.73
CA GLN A 60 4.89 -9.75 20.15
C GLN A 60 3.42 -9.89 20.58
N ALA A 61 2.56 -8.97 20.16
CA ALA A 61 1.12 -9.03 20.45
C ALA A 61 0.47 -10.27 19.83
N ASN A 62 0.84 -10.63 18.59
CA ASN A 62 0.38 -11.84 17.92
C ASN A 62 0.82 -13.12 18.65
N ASP A 63 2.06 -13.16 19.16
CA ASP A 63 2.57 -14.31 19.91
C ASP A 63 1.91 -14.43 21.29
N GLU A 64 1.60 -13.30 21.94
CA GLU A 64 0.79 -13.28 23.16
C GLU A 64 -0.63 -13.78 22.91
N LEU A 65 -1.28 -13.30 21.83
CA LEU A 65 -2.60 -13.73 21.43
C LEU A 65 -2.64 -15.25 21.21
N LYS A 66 -1.69 -15.80 20.44
CA LYS A 66 -1.58 -17.24 20.21
C LYS A 66 -1.43 -18.04 21.51
N ARG A 67 -0.61 -17.58 22.45
CA ARG A 67 -0.46 -18.24 23.76
C ARG A 67 -1.77 -18.23 24.56
N LYS A 68 -2.48 -17.10 24.56
CA LYS A 68 -3.77 -16.95 25.23
C LYS A 68 -4.84 -17.85 24.60
N MET A 69 -4.89 -17.96 23.28
CA MET A 69 -5.83 -18.83 22.55
C MET A 69 -5.68 -20.32 22.90
N VAL A 70 -4.49 -20.78 23.30
CA VAL A 70 -4.28 -22.18 23.72
C VAL A 70 -4.85 -22.47 25.11
N THR A 71 -4.91 -21.45 25.97
CA THR A 71 -5.22 -21.63 27.41
C THR A 71 -6.63 -21.19 27.77
N ALA A 72 -7.14 -20.16 27.09
CA ALA A 72 -8.46 -19.60 27.35
C ALA A 72 -9.53 -20.18 26.39
N PRO A 73 -10.81 -20.12 26.77
CA PRO A 73 -11.90 -20.62 25.94
C PRO A 73 -12.00 -19.90 24.58
N ALA A 74 -12.41 -20.64 23.53
CA ALA A 74 -12.48 -20.10 22.17
C ALA A 74 -13.44 -18.90 22.01
N HIS A 75 -14.54 -18.87 22.77
CA HIS A 75 -15.53 -17.78 22.72
C HIS A 75 -14.98 -16.42 23.16
N GLN A 76 -13.89 -16.39 23.94
CA GLN A 76 -13.24 -15.14 24.34
C GLN A 76 -12.47 -14.47 23.19
N PHE A 77 -12.15 -15.23 22.13
CA PHE A 77 -11.44 -14.74 20.95
C PHE A 77 -12.33 -14.74 19.70
N ASP A 78 -13.61 -15.06 19.87
CA ASP A 78 -14.59 -14.98 18.81
C ASP A 78 -15.10 -13.53 18.74
N ILE A 79 -14.79 -12.86 17.63
CA ILE A 79 -15.15 -11.45 17.42
C ILE A 79 -16.67 -11.24 17.27
N GLU A 80 -17.43 -12.31 17.04
CA GLU A 80 -18.89 -12.27 16.94
C GLU A 80 -19.58 -12.58 18.28
N HIS A 81 -18.82 -13.03 19.28
CA HIS A 81 -19.37 -13.38 20.59
C HIS A 81 -19.66 -12.11 21.41
N LEU A 82 -20.94 -11.76 21.49
CA LEU A 82 -21.45 -10.69 22.34
C LEU A 82 -22.04 -11.27 23.63
N ASP A 83 -21.69 -10.67 24.76
CA ASP A 83 -22.36 -10.96 26.02
C ASP A 83 -23.84 -10.58 25.88
N SER A 84 -24.74 -11.42 26.41
CA SER A 84 -26.19 -11.21 26.26
C SER A 84 -26.71 -9.91 26.87
N GLU A 85 -25.89 -9.24 27.68
CA GLU A 85 -26.16 -7.96 28.33
C GLU A 85 -25.65 -6.75 27.52
N THR A 86 -24.87 -6.97 26.45
CA THR A 86 -24.31 -5.90 25.62
C THR A 86 -25.25 -5.50 24.48
N GLU A 87 -25.44 -4.19 24.30
CA GLU A 87 -26.23 -3.63 23.21
C GLU A 87 -25.54 -3.87 21.85
N LYS A 88 -26.33 -4.09 20.79
CA LYS A 88 -25.81 -4.33 19.44
C LYS A 88 -25.36 -3.02 18.80
N VAL A 89 -24.20 -2.52 19.23
CA VAL A 89 -23.56 -1.32 18.69
C VAL A 89 -22.35 -1.72 17.83
N ILE A 90 -22.21 -1.11 16.65
CA ILE A 90 -21.05 -1.30 15.77
C ILE A 90 -20.04 -0.18 16.06
N GLU A 91 -18.90 -0.53 16.66
CA GLU A 91 -17.79 0.40 16.87
C GLU A 91 -16.90 0.46 15.62
N MET A 92 -16.85 1.63 14.98
CA MET A 92 -15.97 1.87 13.83
C MET A 92 -14.68 2.52 14.29
N ASN A 93 -13.65 1.70 14.52
CA ASN A 93 -12.30 2.19 14.83
C ASN A 93 -11.59 2.68 13.55
N VAL A 94 -11.78 3.96 13.21
CA VAL A 94 -11.07 4.61 12.09
C VAL A 94 -9.67 5.01 12.56
N ALA A 95 -8.68 4.16 12.28
CA ALA A 95 -7.28 4.51 12.51
C ALA A 95 -6.80 5.53 11.46
N VAL A 96 -7.04 6.81 11.71
CA VAL A 96 -6.40 7.89 10.95
C VAL A 96 -4.97 8.00 11.47
N VAL A 97 -4.01 7.37 10.78
CA VAL A 97 -2.59 7.60 11.08
C VAL A 97 -2.27 9.02 10.66
N GLU A 98 -2.20 9.93 11.63
CA GLU A 98 -1.71 11.28 11.41
C GLU A 98 -0.29 11.21 10.83
N LEU A 99 -0.19 11.49 9.53
CA LEU A 99 1.07 11.72 8.83
C LEU A 99 1.59 13.13 9.17
N SER A 100 1.55 13.50 10.45
CA SER A 100 2.17 14.72 10.96
C SER A 100 3.66 14.42 11.11
N ASP A 101 4.47 14.91 10.16
CA ASP A 101 5.91 15.23 10.27
C ASP A 101 6.43 15.80 8.92
N SER A 102 5.64 16.64 8.25
CA SER A 102 6.16 17.49 7.18
C SER A 102 5.96 18.93 7.63
N ASP A 103 7.02 19.56 8.14
CA ASP A 103 7.10 21.01 8.36
C ASP A 103 7.15 21.72 6.99
N THR A 104 6.10 21.54 6.18
CA THR A 104 5.84 22.35 5.00
C THR A 104 4.54 23.08 5.27
N ASP A 105 4.70 24.33 5.67
CA ASP A 105 3.68 25.36 5.80
C ASP A 105 2.58 25.27 4.72
N GLU A 106 1.35 25.48 5.19
CA GLU A 106 0.11 25.81 4.44
C GLU A 106 -0.36 24.80 3.38
N GLU A 107 -1.37 24.00 3.69
CA GLU A 107 -2.67 24.05 2.99
C GLU A 107 -3.71 23.39 3.91
N LEU A 108 -4.64 24.23 4.34
CA LEU A 108 -5.79 23.89 5.17
C LEU A 108 -6.56 22.76 4.48
N LEU A 109 -6.67 21.60 5.11
CA LEU A 109 -7.60 20.56 4.68
C LEU A 109 -9.03 21.08 4.95
N THR A 110 -9.49 22.02 4.13
CA THR A 110 -10.91 22.34 4.01
C THR A 110 -11.54 21.11 3.36
N SER A 111 -12.15 20.27 4.19
CA SER A 111 -13.21 19.40 3.73
C SER A 111 -14.33 20.29 3.19
N GLU A 112 -14.29 20.56 1.89
CA GLU A 112 -15.43 21.11 1.17
C GLU A 112 -16.52 20.03 1.23
N ASP A 113 -17.39 20.21 2.23
CA ASP A 113 -18.66 19.54 2.39
C ASP A 113 -19.55 19.92 1.21
N ASP A 114 -19.43 19.18 0.11
CA ASP A 114 -20.39 19.18 -0.98
C ASP A 114 -21.58 18.29 -0.54
N SER A 115 -22.32 18.77 0.46
CA SER A 115 -23.60 18.23 0.86
C SER A 115 -24.65 18.60 -0.19
N GLU A 116 -24.55 17.98 -1.37
CA GLU A 116 -25.69 17.80 -2.26
C GLU A 116 -26.57 16.72 -1.61
N SER A 117 -27.38 17.17 -0.66
CA SER A 117 -28.45 16.41 -0.01
C SER A 117 -29.54 16.11 -1.05
N ASP A 118 -29.26 15.17 -1.96
CA ASP A 118 -30.33 14.41 -2.59
C ASP A 118 -31.00 13.60 -1.47
N GLU A 119 -32.32 13.74 -1.39
CA GLU A 119 -33.18 13.07 -0.42
C GLU A 119 -33.21 11.56 -0.72
N ASP A 120 -32.09 10.87 -0.49
CA ASP A 120 -32.03 9.43 -0.45
C ASP A 120 -32.63 9.00 0.90
N ASP A 121 -33.93 8.74 0.85
CA ASP A 121 -34.63 7.83 1.75
C ASP A 121 -33.90 6.47 1.71
N SER A 122 -32.79 6.41 2.45
CA SER A 122 -32.04 5.18 2.71
C SER A 122 -32.83 4.37 3.73
N GLY A 123 -34.00 3.90 3.29
CA GLY A 123 -34.82 2.97 4.03
C GLY A 123 -33.94 1.80 4.47
N THR A 124 -33.97 1.50 5.77
CA THR A 124 -33.27 0.35 6.37
C THR A 124 -33.99 -0.98 6.09
N ASP A 125 -34.88 -0.98 5.09
CA ASP A 125 -35.72 -2.11 4.73
C ASP A 125 -34.94 -3.17 3.95
N GLU A 126 -35.43 -4.41 4.03
CA GLU A 126 -34.84 -5.57 3.35
C GLU A 126 -34.79 -5.35 1.83
N VAL A 127 -33.59 -5.46 1.26
CA VAL A 127 -33.37 -5.33 -0.18
C VAL A 127 -33.81 -6.61 -0.88
N THR A 128 -35.00 -6.59 -1.46
CA THR A 128 -35.53 -7.67 -2.31
C THR A 128 -35.20 -7.42 -3.78
N VAL A 129 -35.32 -8.45 -4.63
CA VAL A 129 -35.11 -8.33 -6.10
C VAL A 129 -35.98 -7.26 -6.76
N ASP A 130 -37.10 -6.91 -6.12
CA ASP A 130 -38.05 -5.92 -6.61
C ASP A 130 -37.65 -4.48 -6.25
N ASN A 131 -36.79 -4.31 -5.24
CA ASN A 131 -36.34 -3.01 -4.72
C ASN A 131 -34.98 -2.56 -5.31
N ILE A 132 -34.28 -3.42 -6.03
CA ILE A 132 -32.96 -3.10 -6.61
C ILE A 132 -33.14 -2.17 -7.83
N LYS A 133 -32.73 -0.92 -7.68
CA LYS A 133 -32.79 0.08 -8.75
C LYS A 133 -31.60 -0.07 -9.69
N PHE A 134 -31.80 -0.74 -10.83
CA PHE A 134 -30.77 -0.80 -11.86
C PHE A 134 -30.62 0.57 -12.56
N PRO A 135 -29.39 0.98 -12.90
CA PRO A 135 -29.18 2.17 -13.73
C PRO A 135 -29.93 2.01 -15.06
N LYS A 136 -30.63 3.07 -15.49
CA LYS A 136 -31.37 3.08 -16.76
C LYS A 136 -30.40 2.74 -17.89
N GLN A 137 -30.56 1.56 -18.51
CA GLN A 137 -29.75 1.15 -19.66
C GLN A 137 -29.96 2.12 -20.83
N LYS A 138 -29.10 3.14 -20.95
CA LYS A 138 -28.99 3.98 -22.15
C LYS A 138 -28.01 3.31 -23.12
N GLY A 139 -28.55 2.52 -24.03
CA GLY A 139 -27.81 2.02 -25.20
C GLY A 139 -26.99 0.74 -24.94
N GLU A 140 -27.18 -0.21 -25.86
CA GLU A 140 -26.50 -1.50 -26.03
C GLU A 140 -26.39 -2.43 -24.81
N LYS A 141 -27.19 -3.51 -24.81
CA LYS A 141 -27.07 -4.60 -23.84
C LYS A 141 -25.80 -5.41 -24.15
N GLY A 142 -24.97 -5.64 -23.13
CA GLY A 142 -23.83 -6.56 -23.25
C GLY A 142 -24.30 -7.97 -23.66
N LYS A 143 -23.65 -8.55 -24.68
CA LYS A 143 -23.92 -9.92 -25.14
C LYS A 143 -23.10 -10.88 -24.30
N ILE A 144 -23.75 -11.63 -23.43
CA ILE A 144 -23.12 -12.72 -22.68
C ILE A 144 -23.26 -13.99 -23.54
N GLU A 145 -22.13 -14.58 -23.92
CA GLU A 145 -22.06 -15.86 -24.63
C GLU A 145 -21.45 -16.91 -23.72
N ILE A 146 -22.12 -18.05 -23.57
CA ILE A 146 -21.63 -19.19 -22.79
C ILE A 146 -20.78 -20.03 -23.73
N LEU A 147 -19.46 -20.06 -23.50
CA LEU A 147 -18.55 -20.92 -24.24
C LEU A 147 -18.48 -22.30 -23.57
N ASP A 148 -19.17 -23.27 -24.16
CA ASP A 148 -19.00 -24.67 -23.78
C ASP A 148 -17.54 -25.08 -24.07
N SER A 149 -16.76 -25.23 -23.01
CA SER A 149 -15.41 -25.78 -23.11
C SER A 149 -15.53 -27.24 -23.52
N LYS A 150 -15.19 -27.57 -24.77
CA LYS A 150 -15.03 -28.96 -25.21
C LYS A 150 -14.07 -29.65 -24.23
N ALA A 151 -14.58 -30.59 -23.44
CA ALA A 151 -13.77 -31.60 -22.80
C ALA A 151 -13.11 -32.41 -23.93
N ASN A 152 -11.83 -32.17 -24.17
CA ASN A 152 -11.02 -33.00 -25.05
C ASN A 152 -10.66 -34.26 -24.25
N GLU A 153 -11.34 -35.37 -24.54
CA GLU A 153 -10.90 -36.72 -24.18
C GLU A 153 -9.73 -37.16 -25.10
#